data_AF-A0A558FB17-F1
#
_entry.id   AF-A0A558FB17-F1
#
_cell.length_a   1.000
_cell.length_b   1.000
_cell.length_c   1.000
_cell.angle_alpha   90.00
_cell.angle_beta   90.00
_cell.angle_gamma   90.00
#
_symmetry.space_group_name_H-M   'P 1'
#
loop_
_entity.id
_entity.type
_entity.pdbx_description
1 polymer ?
#
loop_
_entity_poly.entity_id
_entity_poly.type
_entity_poly.pdbx_seq_one_letter_code
_entity_poly.pdbx_strand_id
1 'polypeptide(L)' 'RTTDVTGAIKLQDGVEMVMPGDNVEMSVELIHPIAMDPGLRFAIREGGRTVGAGVVAKVTA' A
#
# COMPACT_ATOMS: atom_id res chain seq x y z
N ARG A 1 -2.83 -5.83 16.97
CA ARG A 1 -3.35 -7.06 16.32
C ARG A 1 -3.30 -6.78 14.83
N THR A 2 -2.57 -7.57 14.05
CA THR A 2 -2.41 -7.33 12.60
C THR A 2 -3.70 -7.72 11.89
N THR A 3 -4.32 -6.77 11.20
CA THR A 3 -5.52 -6.99 10.38
C THR A 3 -5.10 -6.87 8.92
N ASP A 4 -5.42 -7.87 8.11
CA ASP A 4 -5.29 -7.75 6.66
C ASP A 4 -6.53 -7.02 6.13
N VAL A 5 -6.33 -5.94 5.39
CA VAL A 5 -7.41 -5.16 4.75
C VAL A 5 -7.09 -5.02 3.28
N THR A 6 -8.04 -5.41 2.43
CA THR A 6 -7.91 -5.26 0.99
C THR A 6 -7.89 -3.78 0.62
N GLY A 7 -7.04 -3.40 -0.33
CA GLY A 7 -7.01 -2.05 -0.87
C GLY A 7 -6.82 -2.08 -2.38
N ALA A 8 -7.30 -1.03 -3.05
CA ALA A 8 -7.01 -0.77 -4.45
C ALA A 8 -5.80 0.16 -4.55
N ILE A 9 -4.87 -0.17 -5.43
CA ILE A 9 -3.65 0.62 -5.66
C ILE A 9 -3.86 1.47 -6.91
N LYS A 10 -3.53 2.77 -6.80
CA LYS A 10 -3.46 3.70 -7.91
C LYS A 10 -2.02 4.18 -8.07
N LEU A 11 -1.44 3.88 -9.23
CA LEU A 11 -0.12 4.35 -9.61
C LEU A 11 -0.19 5.80 -10.12
N GLN A 12 0.96 6.46 -10.19
CA GLN A 12 1.06 7.82 -10.74
C GLN A 12 0.79 7.83 -12.25
N ASP A 13 0.32 8.96 -12.77
CA ASP A 13 0.04 9.11 -14.21
C ASP A 13 1.32 8.84 -15.03
N GLY A 14 1.22 7.93 -16.00
CA GLY A 14 2.34 7.48 -16.82
C GLY A 14 3.11 6.27 -16.28
N VAL A 15 2.79 5.78 -15.08
CA VAL A 15 3.33 4.52 -14.54
C VAL A 15 2.30 3.41 -14.75
N GLU A 16 2.51 2.59 -15.78
CA GLU A 16 1.62 1.47 -16.10
C GLU A 16 1.93 0.20 -15.30
N MET A 17 3.19 0.02 -14.90
CA MET A 17 3.67 -1.20 -14.25
C MET A 17 4.78 -0.88 -13.25
N VAL A 18 4.88 -1.68 -12.20
CA VAL A 18 5.94 -1.64 -11.20
C VAL A 18 6.65 -2.99 -11.21
N MET A 19 7.98 -2.98 -11.34
CA MET A 19 8.76 -4.21 -11.39
C MET A 19 9.25 -4.63 -9.99
N PRO A 20 9.50 -5.93 -9.74
CA PRO A 20 10.10 -6.38 -8.49
C PRO A 20 11.46 -5.70 -8.25
N GLY A 21 11.60 -5.01 -7.12
CA GLY A 21 12.80 -4.27 -6.73
C GLY A 21 12.70 -2.75 -6.90
N ASP A 22 11.64 -2.26 -7.57
CA ASP A 22 11.41 -0.83 -7.70
C ASP A 22 10.89 -0.21 -6.40
N ASN A 23 11.30 1.03 -6.15
CA ASN A 23 10.71 1.88 -5.12
C ASN A 23 9.81 2.90 -5.80
N VAL A 24 8.53 2.87 -5.48
CA VAL A 24 7.52 3.74 -6.10
C VAL A 24 6.63 4.38 -5.04
N GLU A 25 6.14 5.57 -5.35
CA GLU A 25 5.04 6.19 -4.61
C GLU A 25 3.72 5.79 -5.24
N MET A 26 2.75 5.41 -4.42
CA MET A 26 1.42 4.97 -4.85
C MET A 26 0.36 5.47 -3.90
N SER A 27 -0.85 5.67 -4.41
CA SER A 27 -2.04 5.92 -3.58
C SER A 27 -2.76 4.60 -3.33
N VAL A 28 -3.22 4.37 -2.11
CA VAL A 28 -3.93 3.15 -1.73
C VAL A 28 -5.27 3.51 -1.11
N GLU A 29 -6.35 2.96 -1.65
CA GLU A 29 -7.71 3.11 -1.13
C GLU A 29 -8.12 1.81 -0.44
N LEU A 30 -8.36 1.86 0.87
CA LEU A 30 -8.74 0.68 1.66
C LEU A 30 -10.25 0.46 1.63
N ILE A 31 -10.69 -0.80 1.51
CA ILE A 31 -12.13 -1.13 1.52
C ILE A 31 -12.78 -0.91 2.89
N HIS A 32 -11.99 -0.91 3.96
CA HIS A 32 -12.43 -0.66 5.32
C HIS A 32 -11.49 0.39 5.97
N PRO A 33 -12.03 1.32 6.76
CA PRO A 33 -11.22 2.32 7.44
C PRO A 33 -10.33 1.65 8.49
N ILE A 34 -9.08 2.06 8.52
CA ILE A 34 -8.08 1.64 9.52
C ILE A 34 -7.44 2.88 10.10
N ALA A 35 -7.28 2.89 11.42
CA ALA A 35 -6.51 3.92 12.11
C ALA A 35 -5.05 3.85 11.65
N MET A 36 -4.55 4.95 11.10
CA MET A 36 -3.21 5.03 10.53
C MET A 36 -2.62 6.42 10.75
N ASP A 37 -1.30 6.45 10.90
CA ASP A 37 -0.50 7.67 11.03
C ASP A 37 0.64 7.65 9.99
N PRO A 38 1.13 8.81 9.53
CA PRO A 38 2.35 8.89 8.75
C PRO A 38 3.52 8.21 9.47
N GLY A 39 4.32 7.44 8.72
CA GLY A 39 5.43 6.64 9.25
C GLY A 39 5.03 5.23 9.67
N LEU A 40 3.73 4.89 9.70
CA LEU A 40 3.29 3.51 9.93
C LEU A 40 3.80 2.59 8.83
N ARG A 41 4.47 1.51 9.20
CA ARG A 41 4.97 0.49 8.27
C ARG A 41 3.89 -0.56 8.02
N PHE A 42 3.78 -1.01 6.78
CA PHE A 42 2.86 -2.07 6.38
C PHE A 42 3.51 -3.03 5.38
N ALA A 43 2.88 -4.18 5.20
CA ALA A 43 3.26 -5.17 4.20
C ALA A 43 2.11 -5.33 3.20
N ILE A 44 2.46 -5.48 1.92
CA ILE A 44 1.50 -5.80 0.85
C ILE A 44 1.53 -7.31 0.66
N ARG A 45 0.37 -7.96 0.74
CA ARG A 45 0.25 -9.41 0.65
C ARG A 45 -0.75 -9.81 -0.42
N GLU A 46 -0.34 -10.72 -1.28
CA GLU A 46 -1.18 -11.32 -2.32
C GLU A 46 -1.08 -12.85 -2.22
N GLY A 47 -2.21 -13.55 -2.23
CA GLY A 47 -2.23 -15.02 -2.12
C GLY A 47 -1.50 -15.57 -0.88
N GLY A 48 -1.47 -14.80 0.21
CA GLY A 48 -0.79 -15.17 1.46
C GLY A 48 0.73 -14.90 1.49
N ARG A 49 1.33 -14.45 0.39
CA ARG A 49 2.76 -14.09 0.30
C ARG A 49 2.96 -12.59 0.39
N THR A 50 4.04 -12.15 1.03
CA THR A 50 4.45 -10.74 1.03
C THR A 50 5.09 -10.41 -0.30
N VAL A 51 4.51 -9.46 -1.02
CA VAL A 51 4.98 -9.01 -2.34
C VAL A 51 5.58 -7.60 -2.30
N GLY A 52 5.36 -6.87 -1.21
CA GLY A 52 5.93 -5.54 -1.01
C GLY A 52 5.93 -5.13 0.45
N ALA A 53 6.70 -4.09 0.75
CA ALA A 53 6.73 -3.42 2.04
C ALA A 53 6.62 -1.91 1.81
N GLY A 54 5.92 -1.22 2.69
CA GLY A 54 5.65 0.20 2.54
C GLY A 54 5.64 0.93 3.86
N VAL A 55 5.68 2.26 3.75
CA VAL A 55 5.49 3.19 4.85
C VAL A 55 4.44 4.21 4.43
N VAL A 56 3.51 4.54 5.32
CA VAL A 56 2.49 5.55 5.06
C VAL A 56 3.17 6.91 4.99
N ALA A 57 3.23 7.50 3.80
CA ALA A 57 3.80 8.85 3.62
C ALA A 57 2.82 9.94 4.06
N LYS A 58 1.54 9.79 3.70
CA LYS A 58 0.46 10.75 4.00
C LYS A 58 -0.87 10.01 4.07
N VAL A 59 -1.72 10.39 5.02
CA VAL A 59 -3.10 9.90 5.12
C VAL A 59 -4.03 10.88 4.40
N THR A 60 -4.85 10.38 3.50
CA THR A 60 -5.88 11.14 2.77
C THR A 60 -7.24 10.55 3.10
N ALA A 61 -8.22 11.43 3.38
CA ALA A 61 -9.60 11.06 3.69
C ALA A 61 -10.50 11.21 2.46
#